data_AF-A0AAE1GC03-F1
#
_entry.id   AF-A0AAE1GC03-F1
#
_cell.length_a   1.000
_cell.length_b   1.000
_cell.length_c   1.000
_cell.angle_alpha   90.00
_cell.angle_beta   90.00
_cell.angle_gamma   90.00
#
_symmetry.space_group_name_H-M   'P 1'
#
loop_
_entity.id
_entity.type
_entity.pdbx_description
1 polymer ?
#
loop_
_entity_poly.entity_id
_entity_poly.type
_entity_poly.pdbx_seq_one_letter_code
_entity_poly.pdbx_strand_id
1 'polypeptide(L)'
;MQVFYDPQASANDIAAAGEAFLLVLYGGKPDGSLDKQRYPTYTRTIAKQPVHAQFDLATLPSTSAAGRQHSHRAFHQVQQWLGNALDPTDWGWKLENGRL
;
A
#
# COMPACT_ATOMS: atom_id res chain seq x y z
N MET A 1 9.83 3.21 7.44
CA MET A 1 9.12 2.52 8.53
C MET A 1 9.06 3.34 9.82
N GLN A 2 10.09 4.11 10.21
CA GLN A 2 10.02 4.99 11.40
C GLN A 2 8.81 5.95 11.39
N VAL A 3 8.41 6.46 10.22
CA VAL A 3 7.23 7.33 10.06
C VAL A 3 5.92 6.71 10.58
N PHE A 4 5.80 5.38 10.62
CA PHE A 4 4.58 4.73 11.14
C PHE A 4 4.47 4.76 12.66
N TYR A 5 5.58 5.05 13.35
CA TYR A 5 5.63 5.17 14.81
C TYR A 5 5.39 6.60 15.30
N ASP A 6 5.51 7.60 14.43
CA ASP A 6 5.30 9.01 14.78
C ASP A 6 3.80 9.36 14.69
N PRO A 7 3.12 9.67 15.81
CA PRO A 7 1.71 10.06 15.79
C PRO A 7 1.44 11.37 15.05
N GLN A 8 2.46 12.20 14.82
CA GLN A 8 2.36 13.48 14.10
C GLN A 8 2.74 13.35 12.62
N ALA A 9 3.06 12.14 12.14
CA ALA A 9 3.36 11.91 10.74
C ALA A 9 2.20 12.32 9.84
N SER A 10 2.51 13.04 8.76
CA SER A 10 1.48 13.44 7.82
C SER A 10 0.97 12.24 7.02
N ALA A 11 -0.29 12.30 6.58
CA ALA A 11 -0.89 11.30 5.71
C ALA A 11 -0.06 11.08 4.42
N ASN A 12 0.51 12.14 3.86
CA ASN A 12 1.34 12.03 2.67
C ASN A 12 2.66 11.31 2.94
N ASP A 13 3.31 11.56 4.09
CA ASP A 13 4.56 10.87 4.44
C ASP A 13 4.33 9.39 4.69
N ILE A 14 3.23 9.03 5.35
CA ILE A 14 2.82 7.63 5.57
C ILE A 14 2.55 6.94 4.22
N ALA A 15 1.81 7.60 3.33
CA ALA A 15 1.51 7.07 2.01
C ALA A 15 2.78 6.89 1.16
N ALA A 16 3.68 7.88 1.16
CA ALA A 16 4.94 7.82 0.43
C ALA A 16 5.86 6.70 0.95
N ALA A 17 6.00 6.58 2.27
CA ALA A 17 6.79 5.51 2.87
C ALA A 17 6.19 4.12 2.61
N GLY A 18 4.87 4.01 2.63
CA GLY A 18 4.15 2.79 2.30
C GLY A 18 4.29 2.40 0.82
N GLU A 19 4.18 3.36 -0.09
CA GLU A 19 4.40 3.14 -1.52
C GLU A 19 5.85 2.72 -1.81
N ALA A 20 6.83 3.38 -1.21
CA ALA A 20 8.24 3.01 -1.33
C ALA A 20 8.49 1.57 -0.84
N PHE A 21 7.89 1.17 0.29
CA PHE A 21 7.99 -0.20 0.80
C PHE A 21 7.37 -1.21 -0.17
N LEU A 22 6.16 -0.96 -0.66
CA LEU A 22 5.50 -1.83 -1.63
C LEU A 22 6.28 -1.92 -2.95
N LEU A 23 6.86 -0.83 -3.42
CA LEU A 23 7.71 -0.83 -4.62
C LEU A 23 8.90 -1.78 -4.47
N VAL A 24 9.61 -1.71 -3.34
CA VAL A 24 10.73 -2.61 -3.05
C VAL A 24 10.26 -4.06 -2.97
N LEU A 25 9.11 -4.31 -2.33
CA LEU A 25 8.51 -5.64 -2.23
C LEU A 25 8.24 -6.29 -3.60
N TYR A 26 7.80 -5.50 -4.59
CA TYR A 26 7.57 -5.94 -5.96
C TYR A 26 8.79 -5.76 -6.89
N GLY A 27 9.99 -5.58 -6.33
CA GLY A 27 11.24 -5.49 -7.09
C GLY A 27 11.37 -4.22 -7.95
N GLY A 28 10.67 -3.15 -7.58
CA GLY A 28 10.79 -1.80 -8.13
C GLY A 28 11.77 -0.93 -7.36
N LYS A 29 11.95 0.31 -7.82
CA LYS A 29 12.73 1.32 -7.10
C LYS A 29 11.84 2.10 -6.12
N PRO A 30 12.35 2.49 -4.94
CA PRO A 30 11.56 3.15 -3.91
C PRO A 30 11.08 4.56 -4.27
N ASP A 31 11.73 5.23 -5.22
CA ASP A 31 11.35 6.54 -5.77
C ASP A 31 10.38 6.45 -6.96
N GLY A 32 9.89 5.24 -7.26
CA GLY A 32 8.98 4.95 -8.35
C GLY A 32 7.51 5.23 -8.03
N SER A 33 6.63 4.60 -8.81
CA SER A 33 5.17 4.63 -8.61
C SER A 33 4.63 3.22 -8.81
N LEU A 34 3.77 2.77 -7.90
CA LEU A 34 3.12 1.46 -8.00
C LEU A 34 2.35 1.32 -9.32
N ASP A 35 1.63 2.36 -9.72
CA ASP A 35 0.89 2.37 -10.99
C ASP A 35 1.81 2.15 -12.20
N LYS A 36 2.99 2.79 -12.22
CA LYS A 36 3.99 2.60 -13.27
C LYS A 36 4.67 1.22 -13.20
N GLN A 37 4.82 0.66 -11.99
CA GLN A 37 5.47 -0.63 -11.78
C GLN A 37 4.62 -1.82 -12.25
N ARG A 38 3.30 -1.67 -12.29
CA ARG A 38 2.37 -2.74 -12.70
C ARG A 38 2.65 -3.29 -14.09
N TYR A 39 2.92 -2.42 -15.07
CA TYR A 39 3.16 -2.86 -16.45
C TYR A 39 4.48 -3.65 -16.61
N PRO A 40 5.64 -3.16 -16.14
CA PRO A 40 6.88 -3.94 -16.12
C PRO A 40 6.76 -5.27 -15.35
N THR A 41 6.02 -5.31 -14.24
CA THR A 41 5.78 -6.56 -13.51
C THR A 41 4.95 -7.53 -14.36
N TYR A 42 3.86 -7.06 -14.98
CA TYR A 42 3.04 -7.87 -15.87
C TYR A 42 3.86 -8.48 -17.01
N THR A 43 4.62 -7.65 -17.75
CA THR A 43 5.41 -8.11 -18.90
C THR A 43 6.49 -9.12 -18.49
N ARG A 44 7.14 -8.92 -17.34
CA ARG A 44 8.12 -9.86 -16.80
C ARG A 44 7.49 -11.19 -16.39
N THR A 45 6.32 -11.15 -15.77
CA THR A 45 5.62 -12.35 -15.31
C THR A 45 5.09 -13.15 -16.49
N ILE A 46 4.41 -12.52 -17.45
CA ILE A 46 3.84 -13.22 -18.61
C ILE A 46 4.92 -13.82 -19.52
N ALA A 47 6.08 -13.16 -19.66
CA ALA A 47 7.20 -13.67 -20.46
C ALA A 47 7.77 -15.01 -19.93
N LYS A 48 7.50 -15.34 -18.66
CA LYS A 48 7.94 -16.60 -18.02
C LYS A 48 6.84 -17.66 -18.01
N GLN A 49 5.62 -17.32 -18.42
CA GLN A 49 4.47 -18.22 -18.35
C GLN A 49 4.21 -18.90 -19.71
N PRO A 50 3.72 -20.15 -19.70
CA PRO A 50 3.18 -20.78 -20.90
C PRO A 50 2.03 -19.97 -21.49
N VAL A 51 1.90 -19.96 -22.82
CA VAL A 51 0.87 -19.17 -23.55
C VAL A 51 -0.57 -19.51 -23.11
N HIS A 52 -0.79 -20.74 -22.64
CA HIS A 52 -2.10 -21.23 -22.18
C HIS A 52 -2.30 -21.13 -20.66
N ALA A 53 -1.31 -20.61 -19.92
CA ALA A 53 -1.44 -20.46 -18.47
C ALA A 53 -2.37 -19.29 -18.13
N GLN A 54 -3.21 -19.48 -17.12
CA GLN A 54 -4.00 -18.39 -16.57
C GLN A 54 -3.08 -17.43 -15.79
N PHE A 55 -3.17 -16.15 -16.10
CA PHE A 55 -2.41 -15.13 -15.39
C PHE A 55 -3.01 -14.87 -14.00
N ASP A 56 -2.20 -15.03 -12.95
CA ASP A 56 -2.60 -14.69 -11.60
C ASP A 56 -2.45 -13.18 -11.35
N LEU A 57 -3.57 -12.49 -11.26
CA LEU A 57 -3.62 -11.05 -10.99
C LEU A 57 -3.05 -10.65 -9.63
N ALA A 58 -2.99 -11.58 -8.65
CA ALA A 58 -2.40 -11.32 -7.35
C ALA A 58 -0.87 -11.12 -7.42
N THR A 59 -0.23 -11.51 -8.52
CA THR A 59 1.20 -11.26 -8.76
C THR A 59 1.52 -9.81 -9.11
N LEU A 60 0.51 -8.99 -9.43
CA LEU A 60 0.70 -7.58 -9.72
C LEU A 60 0.79 -6.76 -8.43
N PRO A 61 1.65 -5.72 -8.39
CA PRO A 61 1.60 -4.74 -7.32
C PRO A 61 0.21 -4.11 -7.23
N SER A 62 -0.22 -3.72 -6.03
CA SER A 62 -1.42 -2.91 -5.85
C SER A 62 -1.31 -1.58 -6.63
N THR A 63 -2.43 -0.89 -6.83
CA THR A 63 -2.39 0.48 -7.36
C THR A 63 -1.88 1.46 -6.30
N SER A 64 -1.36 2.62 -6.71
CA SER A 64 -0.89 3.64 -5.78
C SER A 64 -2.01 4.09 -4.82
N ALA A 65 -3.25 4.18 -5.31
CA ALA A 65 -4.43 4.49 -4.48
C ALA A 65 -4.72 3.40 -3.43
N ALA A 66 -4.67 2.12 -3.82
CA ALA A 66 -4.89 1.01 -2.90
C ALA A 66 -3.75 0.91 -1.86
N GLY A 67 -2.50 1.13 -2.30
CA GLY A 67 -1.32 1.22 -1.44
C GLY A 67 -1.46 2.30 -0.38
N ARG A 68 -1.81 3.53 -0.79
CA ARG A 68 -2.09 4.66 0.11
C ARG A 68 -3.12 4.29 1.19
N GLN A 69 -4.26 3.75 0.78
CA GLN A 69 -5.33 3.36 1.71
C GLN A 69 -4.89 2.26 2.68
N HIS A 70 -4.13 1.27 2.19
CA HIS A 70 -3.56 0.23 3.04
C HIS A 70 -2.58 0.82 4.06
N SER A 71 -1.71 1.73 3.64
CA SER A 71 -0.75 2.39 4.52
C SER A 71 -1.42 3.22 5.61
N HIS A 72 -2.51 3.92 5.31
CA HIS A 72 -3.28 4.63 6.33
C HIS A 72 -3.86 3.69 7.39
N ARG A 73 -4.49 2.57 6.97
CA ARG A 73 -5.04 1.59 7.92
C ARG A 73 -3.95 0.92 8.76
N ALA A 74 -2.81 0.60 8.14
CA ALA A 74 -1.67 0.05 8.86
C ALA A 74 -1.11 1.06 9.88
N PHE A 75 -1.01 2.34 9.52
CA PHE A 75 -0.63 3.41 10.44
C PHE A 75 -1.60 3.51 11.61
N HIS A 76 -2.90 3.59 11.35
CA HIS A 76 -3.93 3.62 12.40
C HIS A 76 -3.77 2.45 13.37
N GLN A 77 -3.59 1.24 12.85
CA GLN A 77 -3.43 0.04 13.66
C GLN A 77 -2.16 0.09 14.54
N VAL A 78 -1.04 0.56 13.99
CA VAL A 78 0.22 0.73 14.74
C VAL A 78 0.04 1.75 15.85
N GLN A 79 -0.61 2.87 15.56
CA GLN A 79 -0.86 3.94 16.53
C GLN A 79 -1.77 3.47 17.67
N GLN A 80 -2.80 2.67 17.37
CA GLN A 80 -3.60 2.01 18.40
C GLN A 80 -2.77 1.10 19.31
N TRP A 81 -1.85 0.31 18.76
CA TRP A 81 -0.95 -0.55 19.58
C TRP A 81 0.00 0.26 20.47
N LEU A 82 0.36 1.47 20.05
CA LEU A 82 1.18 2.40 20.82
C LEU A 82 0.37 3.21 21.87
N GLY A 83 -0.94 3.02 21.93
CA GLY A 83 -1.83 3.73 22.87
C GLY A 83 -2.29 5.11 22.37
N ASN A 84 -2.05 5.44 21.11
CA ASN A 84 -2.51 6.69 20.51
C ASN A 84 -3.93 6.51 19.95
N ALA A 85 -4.86 7.35 20.40
CA ALA A 85 -6.24 7.36 19.91
C ALA A 85 -6.36 8.29 18.69
N LEU A 86 -6.46 7.70 17.50
CA LEU A 86 -6.68 8.40 16.23
C LEU A 86 -8.07 8.07 15.67
N ASP A 87 -8.71 9.04 15.02
CA ASP A 87 -9.98 8.82 14.34
C ASP A 87 -9.79 7.89 13.12
N PRO A 88 -10.38 6.69 13.11
CA PRO A 88 -10.21 5.76 12.00
C PRO A 88 -10.66 6.31 10.65
N THR A 89 -11.63 7.24 10.61
CA THR A 89 -12.13 7.84 9.37
C THR A 89 -11.12 8.77 8.69
N ASP A 90 -10.18 9.32 9.45
CA ASP A 90 -9.02 10.05 8.90
C ASP A 90 -7.96 9.10 8.30
N TRP A 91 -8.03 7.81 8.64
CA TRP A 91 -6.97 6.83 8.33
C TRP A 91 -7.45 5.62 7.53
N GLY A 92 -8.28 5.88 6.52
CA GLY A 92 -8.62 4.91 5.49
C GLY A 92 -9.74 3.92 5.87
N TRP A 93 -10.45 4.20 6.96
CA TRP A 93 -11.75 3.59 7.25
C TRP A 93 -12.88 4.53 6.83
N LYS A 94 -14.07 3.97 6.62
CA LYS A 94 -15.29 4.74 6.35
C LYS A 94 -16.40 4.22 7.25
N LEU A 95 -17.27 5.11 7.70
CA LEU A 95 -18.50 4.69 8.37
C LEU A 95 -19.49 4.17 7.34
N GLU A 96 -20.06 3.00 7.60
CA GLU A 96 -21.14 2.42 6.83
C GLU A 96 -22.31 2.13 7.78
N ASN A 97 -23.45 2.80 7.56
CA ASN A 97 -24.63 2.72 8.42
C ASN A 97 -24.34 2.98 9.92
N GLY A 98 -23.42 3.91 10.20
CA GLY A 98 -23.02 4.27 11.57
C GLY A 98 -22.06 3.28 12.24
N ARG A 99 -21.47 2.35 11.48
CA ARG A 99 -20.46 1.40 11.95
C ARG A 99 -19.16 1.59 11.20
N LEU A 100 -18.04 1.45 11.91
CA LEU A 100 -16.71 1.31 11.32
C LEU A 100 -16.53 -0.08 10.72
#